data_AF-A0A845C8G3-F1
#
_entry.id   AF-A0A845C8G3-F1
#
_cell.length_a   1.000
_cell.length_b   1.000
_cell.length_c   1.000
_cell.angle_alpha   90.00
_cell.angle_beta   90.00
_cell.angle_gamma   90.00
#
_symmetry.space_group_name_H-M   'P 1'
#
loop_
_entity.id
_entity.type
_entity.pdbx_description
1 polymer ?
#
loop_
_entity_poly.entity_id
_entity_poly.type
_entity_poly.pdbx_seq_one_letter_code
_entity_poly.pdbx_strand_id
1 'polypeptide(L)'
;PRWIYSRIQPIAVQDVLEYLVGALDTPASRGLTIEIGGKNTTTYKGLMLGYAEKRGLRRLLLAVPVLTPRLSSYWVHWLTPIPSDITVALVEGLRNDVIVTDDLARTIFPHIEPQDYASAIDIVINDLDERRIDTSWSDAVGTTPEQDNPVRLETRQGMIIERRRRRVAASAQAVYRVCIGIGAARGWYFANWTWRLRGMVDRLLGGAGLRRGRRHPDNLRIGDALDFWRVEDLKADRLVRLRAEMKLPGRAWLQFEMREAQDGTTHLEQTAAFIPKGLTGLAYWYGLYPVHAWIFGGLARAIARRAEHRTTSRAPNAVDHR
;
A
#
# COMPACT_ATOMS: atom_id res chain seq x y z
N PRO A 1 -11.31 -7.45 -24.49
CA PRO A 1 -11.50 -6.99 -25.89
C PRO A 1 -10.46 -7.64 -26.81
N ARG A 2 -10.61 -7.56 -28.15
CA ARG A 2 -9.70 -8.25 -29.09
C ARG A 2 -8.23 -7.78 -29.03
N TRP A 3 -7.96 -6.56 -28.56
CA TRP A 3 -6.59 -6.04 -28.40
C TRP A 3 -5.72 -6.89 -27.47
N ILE A 4 -6.30 -7.77 -26.65
CA ILE A 4 -5.50 -8.71 -25.82
C ILE A 4 -4.62 -9.64 -26.67
N TYR A 5 -4.92 -9.78 -27.96
CA TYR A 5 -4.15 -10.57 -28.92
C TYR A 5 -3.12 -9.75 -29.71
N SER A 6 -3.07 -8.43 -29.55
CA SER A 6 -2.03 -7.60 -30.14
C SER A 6 -0.67 -8.00 -29.57
N ARG A 7 0.33 -8.05 -30.44
CA ARG A 7 1.68 -8.50 -30.12
C ARG A 7 2.46 -7.37 -29.47
N ILE A 8 3.31 -7.75 -28.52
CA ILE A 8 4.21 -6.86 -27.81
C ILE A 8 5.57 -7.52 -27.63
N GLN A 9 6.61 -6.71 -27.45
CA GLN A 9 7.95 -7.18 -27.14
C GLN A 9 8.45 -6.52 -25.84
N PRO A 10 8.02 -7.05 -24.67
CA PRO A 10 8.36 -6.47 -23.38
C PRO A 10 9.86 -6.49 -23.15
N ILE A 11 10.43 -5.41 -22.61
CA ILE A 11 11.84 -5.29 -22.27
C ILE A 11 12.00 -5.00 -20.78
N ALA A 12 13.02 -5.56 -20.14
CA ALA A 12 13.32 -5.25 -18.73
C ALA A 12 13.88 -3.84 -18.61
N VAL A 13 13.58 -3.14 -17.51
CA VAL A 13 14.08 -1.78 -17.28
C VAL A 13 15.62 -1.76 -17.24
N GLN A 14 16.23 -2.82 -16.69
CA GLN A 14 17.67 -2.99 -16.64
C GLN A 14 18.28 -2.98 -18.05
N ASP A 15 17.71 -3.75 -18.98
CA ASP A 15 18.19 -3.83 -20.36
C ASP A 15 18.02 -2.47 -21.07
N VAL A 16 16.91 -1.75 -20.82
CA VAL A 16 16.72 -0.38 -21.35
C VAL A 16 17.83 0.55 -20.85
N LEU A 17 18.17 0.49 -19.56
CA LEU A 17 19.25 1.28 -19.00
C LEU A 17 20.60 0.91 -19.61
N GLU A 18 20.84 -0.37 -19.88
CA GLU A 18 22.06 -0.83 -20.57
C GLU A 18 22.17 -0.23 -21.97
N TYR A 19 21.09 -0.21 -22.76
CA TYR A 19 21.07 0.46 -24.07
C TYR A 19 21.33 1.97 -23.95
N LEU A 20 20.69 2.64 -22.99
CA LEU A 20 20.86 4.08 -22.79
C LEU A 20 22.29 4.46 -22.38
N VAL A 21 22.91 3.67 -21.49
CA VAL A 21 24.29 3.86 -21.08
C VAL A 21 25.24 3.51 -22.22
N GLY A 22 25.04 2.38 -22.89
CA GLY A 22 25.85 1.96 -24.04
C GLY A 22 25.82 2.99 -25.18
N ALA A 23 24.70 3.68 -25.39
CA ALA A 23 24.59 4.73 -26.40
C ALA A 23 25.51 5.93 -26.14
N LEU A 24 25.86 6.23 -24.88
CA LEU A 24 26.79 7.32 -24.54
C LEU A 24 28.18 7.07 -25.14
N ASP A 25 28.62 5.82 -25.14
CA ASP A 25 29.94 5.39 -25.59
C ASP A 25 29.95 4.87 -27.03
N THR A 26 28.82 4.94 -27.75
CA THR A 26 28.68 4.39 -29.11
C THR A 26 28.39 5.49 -30.12
N PRO A 27 29.42 6.08 -30.79
CA PRO A 27 29.23 7.14 -31.77
C PRO A 27 28.30 6.79 -32.93
N ALA A 28 28.24 5.50 -33.30
CA ALA A 28 27.36 4.99 -34.36
C ALA A 28 25.86 5.15 -34.05
N SER A 29 25.48 5.36 -32.78
CA SER A 29 24.09 5.58 -32.36
C SER A 29 23.61 7.03 -32.54
N ARG A 30 24.51 7.98 -32.80
CA ARG A 30 24.20 9.41 -32.77
C ARG A 30 23.21 9.81 -33.86
N GLY A 31 22.12 10.48 -33.46
CA GLY A 31 21.11 10.99 -34.38
C GLY A 31 20.19 9.91 -34.96
N LEU A 32 20.29 8.67 -34.49
CA LEU A 32 19.45 7.55 -34.93
C LEU A 32 18.27 7.34 -33.99
N THR A 33 17.16 6.87 -34.55
CA THR A 33 16.07 6.28 -33.77
C THR A 33 16.32 4.78 -33.74
N ILE A 34 16.57 4.23 -32.56
CA ILE A 34 16.90 2.82 -32.37
C ILE A 34 15.76 2.16 -31.59
N GLU A 35 15.10 1.20 -32.22
CA GLU A 35 14.04 0.42 -31.60
C GLU A 35 14.64 -0.66 -30.69
N ILE A 36 14.16 -0.74 -29.44
CA ILE A 36 14.62 -1.73 -28.45
C ILE A 36 13.45 -2.57 -27.96
N GLY A 37 13.72 -3.85 -27.69
CA GLY A 37 12.73 -4.80 -27.22
C GLY A 37 13.40 -5.99 -26.54
N GLY A 38 12.66 -6.69 -25.68
CA GLY A 38 13.20 -7.87 -25.00
C GLY A 38 13.36 -9.07 -25.92
N LYS A 39 13.85 -10.18 -25.37
CA LYS A 39 14.26 -11.35 -26.15
C LYS A 39 13.16 -11.96 -27.02
N ASN A 40 11.96 -12.05 -26.47
CA ASN A 40 10.83 -12.76 -27.07
C ASN A 40 9.63 -11.83 -27.24
N THR A 41 8.87 -12.03 -28.33
CA THR A 41 7.55 -11.41 -28.50
C THR A 41 6.49 -12.23 -27.78
N THR A 42 5.45 -11.55 -27.29
CA THR A 42 4.27 -12.17 -26.67
C THR A 42 3.02 -11.36 -27.07
N THR A 43 1.87 -11.71 -26.51
CA THR A 43 0.65 -10.89 -26.62
C THR A 43 0.34 -10.27 -25.26
N TYR A 44 -0.51 -9.24 -25.20
CA TYR A 44 -1.02 -8.75 -23.92
C TYR A 44 -1.66 -9.86 -23.07
N LYS A 45 -2.37 -10.80 -23.71
CA LYS A 45 -2.89 -12.02 -23.07
C LYS A 45 -1.76 -12.87 -22.48
N GLY A 46 -0.72 -13.12 -23.28
CA GLY A 46 0.46 -13.89 -22.84
C GLY A 46 1.17 -13.22 -21.66
N LEU A 47 1.33 -11.90 -21.71
CA LEU A 47 1.89 -11.10 -20.62
C LEU A 47 1.05 -11.23 -19.33
N MET A 48 -0.26 -10.99 -19.41
CA MET A 48 -1.16 -11.12 -18.25
C MET A 48 -1.17 -12.53 -17.66
N LEU A 49 -1.14 -13.57 -18.50
CA LEU A 49 -1.14 -14.96 -18.06
C LEU A 49 0.22 -15.39 -17.48
N GLY A 50 1.33 -14.95 -18.08
CA GLY A 50 2.67 -15.24 -17.56
C GLY A 50 2.86 -14.66 -16.15
N TYR A 51 2.42 -13.42 -15.93
CA TYR A 51 2.38 -12.86 -14.57
C TYR A 51 1.48 -13.66 -13.61
N ALA A 52 0.29 -14.03 -14.06
CA ALA A 52 -0.66 -14.77 -13.23
C ALA A 52 -0.10 -16.14 -12.81
N GLU A 53 0.55 -16.85 -13.73
CA GLU A 53 1.22 -18.12 -13.49
C GLU A 53 2.30 -18.00 -12.42
N LYS A 54 3.21 -17.03 -12.57
CA LYS A 54 4.28 -16.79 -11.59
C LYS A 54 3.76 -16.41 -10.20
N ARG A 55 2.56 -15.84 -10.11
CA ARG A 55 1.86 -15.51 -8.85
C ARG A 55 0.95 -16.62 -8.33
N GLY A 56 0.88 -17.78 -8.99
CA GLY A 56 -0.01 -18.90 -8.62
C GLY A 56 -1.50 -18.56 -8.78
N LEU A 57 -1.84 -17.65 -9.68
CA LEU A 57 -3.21 -17.19 -9.93
C LEU A 57 -3.82 -17.88 -11.16
N ARG A 58 -4.97 -18.51 -11.00
CA ARG A 58 -5.77 -19.00 -12.13
C ARG A 58 -6.63 -17.86 -12.69
N ARG A 59 -6.47 -17.54 -13.98
CA ARG A 59 -7.21 -16.47 -14.67
C ARG A 59 -7.90 -17.01 -15.92
N LEU A 60 -9.23 -16.91 -15.95
CA LEU A 60 -10.00 -17.12 -17.17
C LEU A 60 -10.04 -15.81 -17.96
N LEU A 61 -9.52 -15.80 -19.19
CA LEU A 61 -9.65 -14.66 -20.09
C LEU A 61 -10.68 -14.97 -21.17
N LEU A 62 -11.82 -14.28 -21.11
CA LEU A 62 -12.83 -14.31 -22.16
C LEU A 62 -12.68 -13.09 -23.08
N ALA A 63 -12.39 -13.33 -24.35
CA ALA A 63 -12.31 -12.27 -25.34
C ALA A 63 -13.72 -11.85 -25.77
N VAL A 64 -14.15 -10.66 -25.35
CA VAL A 64 -15.42 -10.06 -25.81
C VAL A 64 -15.22 -9.20 -27.06
N PRO A 65 -16.13 -9.26 -28.05
CA PRO A 65 -15.90 -8.68 -29.39
C PRO A 65 -15.97 -7.16 -29.46
N VAL A 66 -16.50 -6.43 -28.48
CA VAL A 66 -16.67 -4.98 -28.61
C VAL A 66 -16.55 -4.26 -27.26
N LEU A 67 -15.48 -3.49 -27.11
CA LEU A 67 -15.48 -2.26 -26.31
C LEU A 67 -14.82 -1.20 -27.21
N THR A 68 -15.58 -0.18 -27.59
CA THR A 68 -15.03 1.00 -28.27
C THR A 68 -14.01 1.66 -27.32
N PRO A 69 -12.91 2.27 -27.83
CA PRO A 69 -11.87 2.84 -26.99
C PRO A 69 -12.43 3.78 -25.90
N ARG A 70 -13.48 4.54 -26.28
CA ARG A 70 -14.27 5.40 -25.40
C ARG A 70 -14.95 4.65 -24.24
N LEU A 71 -15.63 3.52 -24.48
CA LEU A 71 -16.27 2.78 -23.39
C LEU A 71 -15.25 2.13 -22.45
N SER A 72 -14.14 1.63 -23.00
CA SER A 72 -13.04 1.06 -22.21
C SER A 72 -12.32 2.09 -21.35
N SER A 73 -12.18 3.34 -21.81
CA SER A 73 -11.55 4.39 -20.99
C SER A 73 -12.43 4.81 -19.80
N TYR A 74 -13.76 4.88 -19.97
CA TYR A 74 -14.68 5.08 -18.84
C TYR A 74 -14.57 3.97 -17.79
N TRP A 75 -14.44 2.71 -18.23
CA TRP A 75 -14.32 1.58 -17.31
C TRP A 75 -12.98 1.55 -16.57
N VAL A 76 -11.88 1.86 -17.26
CA VAL A 76 -10.54 1.96 -16.64
C VAL A 76 -10.46 3.15 -15.67
N HIS A 77 -11.09 4.29 -15.99
CA HIS A 77 -11.18 5.44 -15.08
C HIS A 77 -11.97 5.13 -13.81
N TRP A 78 -13.04 4.33 -13.91
CA TRP A 78 -13.81 3.92 -12.74
C TRP A 78 -13.02 2.96 -11.82
N LEU A 79 -12.12 2.16 -12.40
CA LEU A 79 -11.36 1.15 -11.68
C LEU A 79 -9.98 1.63 -11.21
N THR A 80 -9.40 2.64 -11.86
CA THR A 80 -8.04 3.13 -11.62
C THR A 80 -8.02 4.65 -11.49
N PRO A 81 -7.14 5.24 -10.65
CA PRO A 81 -7.07 6.68 -10.44
C PRO A 81 -6.40 7.44 -11.61
N ILE A 82 -6.33 6.85 -12.81
CA ILE A 82 -5.65 7.43 -13.97
C ILE A 82 -6.59 8.41 -14.69
N PRO A 83 -6.11 9.61 -15.05
CA PRO A 83 -6.85 10.56 -15.88
C PRO A 83 -7.35 9.95 -17.20
N SER A 84 -8.54 10.38 -17.65
CA SER A 84 -9.25 9.78 -18.79
C SER A 84 -8.59 10.05 -20.14
N ASP A 85 -7.90 11.18 -20.28
CA ASP A 85 -7.13 11.59 -21.46
C ASP A 85 -5.95 10.64 -21.74
N ILE A 86 -5.15 10.32 -20.72
CA ILE A 86 -4.05 9.36 -20.80
C ILE A 86 -4.59 7.95 -21.10
N THR A 87 -5.71 7.60 -20.46
CA THR A 87 -6.32 6.28 -20.58
C THR A 87 -6.83 6.00 -22.00
N VAL A 88 -7.41 6.99 -22.69
CA VAL A 88 -7.88 6.82 -24.08
C VAL A 88 -6.70 6.53 -25.01
N ALA A 89 -5.63 7.32 -24.94
CA ALA A 89 -4.45 7.13 -25.79
C ALA A 89 -3.78 5.76 -25.57
N LEU A 90 -3.65 5.34 -24.31
CA LEU A 90 -3.12 4.01 -23.97
C LEU A 90 -4.00 2.91 -24.57
N VAL A 91 -5.32 2.99 -24.38
CA VAL A 91 -6.28 1.98 -24.87
C VAL A 91 -6.31 1.90 -26.41
N GLU A 92 -6.17 3.03 -27.10
CA GLU A 92 -6.04 3.05 -28.56
C GLU A 92 -4.73 2.39 -29.00
N GLY A 93 -3.62 2.70 -28.32
CA GLY A 93 -2.32 2.09 -28.58
C GLY A 93 -2.30 0.57 -28.40
N LEU A 94 -3.07 0.02 -27.44
CA LEU A 94 -3.16 -1.42 -27.20
C LEU A 94 -3.61 -2.23 -28.43
N ARG A 95 -4.28 -1.60 -29.40
CA ARG A 95 -4.74 -2.29 -30.62
C ARG A 95 -3.61 -2.56 -31.60
N ASN A 96 -2.55 -1.78 -31.54
CA ASN A 96 -1.42 -1.90 -32.45
C ASN A 96 -0.39 -2.89 -31.90
N ASP A 97 0.30 -3.57 -32.80
CA ASP A 97 1.45 -4.39 -32.42
C ASP A 97 2.60 -3.46 -32.01
N VAL A 98 3.19 -3.71 -30.85
CA VAL A 98 4.34 -2.96 -30.29
C VAL A 98 5.54 -3.91 -30.25
N ILE A 99 6.08 -4.19 -31.43
CA ILE A 99 7.23 -5.07 -31.64
C ILE A 99 8.33 -4.28 -32.33
N VAL A 100 9.59 -4.68 -32.09
CA VAL A 100 10.73 -4.13 -32.81
C VAL A 100 10.66 -4.59 -34.26
N THR A 101 10.80 -3.64 -35.18
CA THR A 101 10.77 -3.84 -36.63
C THR A 101 12.13 -3.67 -37.28
N ASP A 102 13.08 -3.03 -36.57
CA ASP A 102 14.44 -2.79 -37.02
C ASP A 102 15.48 -3.48 -36.11
N ASP A 103 16.47 -4.15 -36.70
CA ASP A 103 17.54 -4.87 -36.00
C ASP A 103 18.78 -4.00 -35.71
N LEU A 104 18.69 -2.67 -35.93
CA LEU A 104 19.75 -1.71 -35.62
C LEU A 104 20.27 -1.83 -34.19
N ALA A 105 19.41 -2.08 -33.20
CA ALA A 105 19.83 -2.22 -31.81
C ALA A 105 20.82 -3.38 -31.61
N ARG A 106 20.57 -4.53 -32.26
CA ARG A 106 21.48 -5.68 -32.18
C ARG A 106 22.80 -5.43 -32.91
N THR A 107 22.73 -4.68 -34.00
CA THR A 107 23.91 -4.34 -34.81
C THR A 107 24.82 -3.35 -34.07
N ILE A 108 24.24 -2.33 -33.44
CA ILE A 108 24.98 -1.25 -32.76
C ILE A 108 25.43 -1.68 -31.36
N PHE A 109 24.65 -2.51 -30.67
CA PHE A 109 24.92 -2.96 -29.31
C PHE A 109 24.97 -4.50 -29.21
N PRO A 110 25.93 -5.17 -29.88
CA PRO A 110 25.98 -6.63 -29.96
C PRO A 110 26.30 -7.31 -28.61
N HIS A 111 26.76 -6.55 -27.63
CA HIS A 111 27.09 -7.02 -26.28
C HIS A 111 25.87 -7.06 -25.35
N ILE A 112 24.78 -6.36 -25.69
CA ILE A 112 23.57 -6.31 -24.88
C ILE A 112 22.68 -7.48 -25.30
N GLU A 113 22.44 -8.40 -24.37
CA GLU A 113 21.52 -9.52 -24.55
C GLU A 113 20.27 -9.32 -23.67
N PRO A 114 19.16 -8.82 -24.25
CA PRO A 114 17.95 -8.58 -23.46
C PRO A 114 17.42 -9.86 -22.83
N GLN A 115 16.90 -9.72 -21.62
CA GLN A 115 16.28 -10.81 -20.89
C GLN A 115 14.95 -11.21 -21.53
N ASP A 116 14.56 -12.48 -21.34
CA ASP A 116 13.21 -12.90 -21.64
C ASP A 116 12.24 -12.49 -20.52
N TYR A 117 10.97 -12.36 -20.90
CA TYR A 117 9.91 -11.90 -20.01
C TYR A 117 9.74 -12.77 -18.75
N ALA A 118 9.89 -14.10 -18.86
CA ALA A 118 9.66 -14.99 -17.73
C ALA A 118 10.79 -14.83 -16.68
N SER A 119 12.03 -14.76 -17.14
CA SER A 119 13.20 -14.50 -16.28
C SER A 119 13.11 -13.14 -15.59
N ALA A 120 12.72 -12.09 -16.32
CA ALA A 120 12.56 -10.75 -15.76
C ALA A 120 11.48 -10.70 -14.65
N ILE A 121 10.36 -11.43 -14.81
CA ILE A 121 9.33 -11.52 -13.76
C ILE A 121 9.85 -12.25 -12.53
N ASP A 122 10.58 -13.35 -12.69
CA ASP A 122 11.09 -14.15 -11.57
C ASP A 122 11.96 -13.31 -10.64
N ILE A 123 12.85 -12.50 -11.21
CA ILE A 123 13.69 -11.56 -10.45
C ILE A 123 12.83 -10.61 -9.64
N VAL A 124 11.83 -9.98 -10.26
CA VAL A 124 10.97 -8.99 -9.59
C VAL A 124 10.09 -9.62 -8.50
N ILE A 125 9.53 -10.81 -8.75
CA ILE A 125 8.67 -11.46 -7.76
C ILE A 125 9.48 -11.94 -6.55
N ASN A 126 10.65 -12.53 -6.77
CA ASN A 126 11.53 -12.97 -5.69
C ASN A 126 12.04 -11.77 -4.87
N ASP A 127 12.41 -10.67 -5.54
CA ASP A 127 12.82 -9.42 -4.88
C ASP A 127 11.68 -8.80 -4.05
N LEU A 128 10.42 -8.88 -4.50
CA LEU A 128 9.26 -8.38 -3.74
C LEU A 128 8.97 -9.22 -2.48
N ASP A 129 9.28 -10.51 -2.50
CA ASP A 129 9.11 -11.39 -1.34
C ASP A 129 10.29 -11.24 -0.34
N GLU A 130 11.50 -10.95 -0.83
CA GLU A 130 12.71 -10.75 -0.02
C GLU A 130 12.89 -9.30 0.50
N ARG A 131 12.65 -8.27 -0.32
CA ARG A 131 12.64 -6.83 0.07
C ARG A 131 11.32 -6.46 0.73
N ARG A 132 11.03 -7.19 1.79
CA ARG A 132 9.93 -6.95 2.71
C ARG A 132 9.98 -5.51 3.25
N ILE A 133 9.29 -4.60 2.56
CA ILE A 133 8.40 -3.59 3.16
C ILE A 133 9.08 -2.44 3.95
N ASP A 134 10.41 -2.30 3.99
CA ASP A 134 11.03 -1.22 4.79
C ASP A 134 11.23 0.14 4.06
N THR A 135 11.56 0.13 2.76
CA THR A 135 11.99 1.36 2.05
C THR A 135 10.84 2.18 1.48
N SER A 136 9.86 1.55 0.82
CA SER A 136 8.75 2.29 0.17
C SER A 136 7.77 2.95 1.15
N TRP A 137 7.73 2.52 2.42
CA TRP A 137 6.77 3.02 3.41
C TRP A 137 7.26 4.27 4.15
N SER A 138 8.58 4.41 4.32
CA SER A 138 9.20 5.49 5.09
C SER A 138 9.55 6.69 4.20
N ASP A 139 10.00 6.45 2.96
CA ASP A 139 10.53 7.51 2.08
C ASP A 139 9.44 8.32 1.35
N ALA A 140 8.17 7.93 1.46
CA ALA A 140 7.04 8.67 0.88
C ALA A 140 6.46 9.76 1.81
N VAL A 141 7.17 10.09 2.90
CA VAL A 141 6.73 11.05 3.92
C VAL A 141 7.69 12.26 3.98
N GLY A 142 7.67 13.06 2.91
CA GLY A 142 8.26 14.40 2.82
C GLY A 142 8.10 14.90 1.39
N THR A 143 7.69 16.13 1.06
CA THR A 143 7.34 17.32 1.82
C THR A 143 6.34 18.10 0.96
N THR A 144 5.13 18.32 1.46
CA THR A 144 4.27 19.41 0.94
C THR A 144 3.33 19.83 2.07
N PRO A 145 3.48 21.04 2.62
CA PRO A 145 2.58 21.53 3.64
C PRO A 145 1.37 22.15 2.93
N GLU A 146 0.30 21.39 2.65
CA GLU A 146 -1.02 22.05 2.46
C GLU A 146 -2.28 21.15 2.46
N GLN A 147 -3.31 21.79 2.99
CA GLN A 147 -4.75 21.50 3.06
C GLN A 147 -5.28 20.48 4.09
N ASP A 148 -6.03 21.09 5.01
CA ASP A 148 -6.62 20.65 6.28
C ASP A 148 -7.85 19.75 6.07
N ASN A 149 -7.68 18.62 5.39
CA ASN A 149 -8.73 17.61 5.29
C ASN A 149 -8.50 16.51 6.34
N PRO A 150 -9.39 16.34 7.34
CA PRO A 150 -9.17 15.41 8.45
C PRO A 150 -9.18 13.93 8.04
N VAL A 151 -9.61 13.60 6.82
CA VAL A 151 -9.61 12.24 6.26
C VAL A 151 -9.08 12.26 4.82
N ARG A 152 -8.07 11.45 4.50
CA ARG A 152 -7.62 11.20 3.11
C ARG A 152 -7.65 9.71 2.80
N LEU A 153 -8.32 9.33 1.70
CA LEU A 153 -8.28 7.99 1.12
C LEU A 153 -7.39 8.05 -0.13
N GLU A 154 -6.28 7.30 -0.14
CA GLU A 154 -5.36 7.22 -1.28
C GLU A 154 -5.17 5.76 -1.68
N THR A 155 -5.18 5.48 -2.99
CA THR A 155 -4.77 4.18 -3.52
C THR A 155 -3.35 4.31 -4.08
N ARG A 156 -2.34 3.71 -3.43
CA ARG A 156 -0.95 3.70 -3.92
C ARG A 156 -0.48 2.26 -4.10
N GLN A 157 0.03 1.92 -5.29
CA GLN A 157 0.53 0.58 -5.62
C GLN A 157 -0.47 -0.57 -5.27
N GLY A 158 -1.77 -0.32 -5.47
CA GLY A 158 -2.83 -1.30 -5.18
C GLY A 158 -3.22 -1.41 -3.70
N MET A 159 -2.63 -0.61 -2.82
CA MET A 159 -3.00 -0.51 -1.41
C MET A 159 -3.97 0.64 -1.19
N ILE A 160 -5.00 0.39 -0.40
CA ILE A 160 -5.96 1.41 0.02
C ILE A 160 -5.50 1.95 1.38
N ILE A 161 -5.22 3.24 1.43
CA ILE A 161 -4.68 3.94 2.60
C ILE A 161 -5.71 4.96 3.07
N GLU A 162 -6.12 4.85 4.32
CA GLU A 162 -7.02 5.78 4.97
C GLU A 162 -6.30 6.48 6.13
N ARG A 163 -6.07 7.79 5.99
CA ARG A 163 -5.39 8.61 6.99
C ARG A 163 -6.38 9.51 7.72
N ARG A 164 -6.21 9.63 9.04
CA ARG A 164 -6.93 10.58 9.89
C ARG A 164 -5.97 11.40 10.71
N ARG A 165 -6.11 12.72 10.68
CA ARG A 165 -5.27 13.62 11.48
C ARG A 165 -6.07 14.29 12.56
N ARG A 166 -5.47 14.44 13.73
CA ARG A 166 -6.07 15.17 14.85
C ARG A 166 -5.00 15.87 15.66
N ARG A 167 -5.23 17.14 15.99
CA ARG A 167 -4.44 17.85 17.00
C ARG A 167 -4.92 17.44 18.38
N VAL A 168 -3.98 17.16 19.27
CA VAL A 168 -4.22 16.68 20.64
C VAL A 168 -3.50 17.60 21.61
N ALA A 169 -4.20 18.11 22.61
CA ALA A 169 -3.63 19.00 23.63
C ALA A 169 -2.85 18.20 24.70
N ALA A 170 -1.85 17.44 24.26
CA ALA A 170 -0.96 16.64 25.09
C ALA A 170 0.37 16.42 24.38
N SER A 171 1.43 16.12 25.15
CA SER A 171 2.75 15.79 24.59
C SER A 171 2.73 14.48 23.79
N ALA A 172 3.68 14.33 22.87
CA ALA A 172 3.77 13.14 22.03
C ALA A 172 3.95 11.87 22.88
N GLN A 173 4.68 11.98 23.99
CA GLN A 173 4.83 10.92 24.97
C GLN A 173 3.51 10.51 25.64
N ALA A 174 2.66 11.47 25.99
CA ALA A 174 1.36 11.16 26.59
C ALA A 174 0.46 10.42 25.61
N VAL A 175 0.44 10.85 24.33
CA VAL A 175 -0.29 10.18 23.25
C VAL A 175 0.26 8.78 23.00
N TYR A 176 1.60 8.64 22.91
CA TYR A 176 2.28 7.36 22.71
C TYR A 176 1.93 6.35 23.80
N ARG A 177 1.95 6.77 25.08
CA ARG A 177 1.55 5.93 26.21
C ARG A 177 0.11 5.46 26.14
N VAL A 178 -0.80 6.24 25.56
CA VAL A 178 -2.18 5.81 25.33
C VAL A 178 -2.25 4.80 24.18
N CYS A 179 -1.52 5.04 23.08
CA CYS A 179 -1.48 4.13 21.93
C CYS A 179 -0.92 2.74 22.30
N ILE A 180 0.20 2.65 23.03
CA ILE A 180 0.75 1.35 23.48
C ILE A 180 -0.18 0.64 24.49
N GLY A 181 -1.06 1.40 25.15
CA GLY A 181 -2.03 0.88 26.11
C GLY A 181 -3.31 0.30 25.48
N ILE A 182 -3.49 0.38 24.16
CA ILE A 182 -4.65 -0.16 23.43
C ILE A 182 -4.70 -1.68 23.56
N GLY A 183 -5.89 -2.26 23.78
CA GLY A 183 -6.22 -3.70 23.77
C GLY A 183 -6.33 -4.36 25.15
N ALA A 184 -6.47 -5.69 25.19
CA ALA A 184 -6.63 -6.48 26.42
C ALA A 184 -7.73 -5.93 27.36
N ALA A 185 -7.50 -5.86 28.68
CA ALA A 185 -8.48 -5.36 29.65
C ALA A 185 -8.93 -3.91 29.39
N ARG A 186 -8.10 -3.11 28.70
CA ARG A 186 -8.39 -1.69 28.37
C ARG A 186 -9.20 -1.54 27.08
N GLY A 187 -9.24 -2.60 26.26
CA GLY A 187 -9.92 -2.61 24.97
C GLY A 187 -9.38 -1.57 23.99
N TRP A 188 -10.15 -1.34 22.92
CA TRP A 188 -9.83 -0.42 21.83
C TRP A 188 -10.42 0.97 22.02
N TYR A 189 -10.79 1.33 23.25
CA TYR A 189 -11.26 2.67 23.66
C TYR A 189 -12.56 3.18 23.03
N PHE A 190 -13.02 2.58 21.94
CA PHE A 190 -14.24 2.89 21.22
C PHE A 190 -14.81 1.63 20.54
N ALA A 191 -16.14 1.51 20.55
CA ALA A 191 -16.88 0.42 19.92
C ALA A 191 -16.33 -0.98 20.27
N ASN A 192 -15.90 -1.23 21.52
CA ASN A 192 -15.28 -2.50 21.96
C ASN A 192 -16.08 -3.76 21.56
N TRP A 193 -17.39 -3.66 21.43
CA TRP A 193 -18.25 -4.75 20.97
C TRP A 193 -17.99 -5.16 19.51
N THR A 194 -17.67 -4.23 18.59
CA THR A 194 -17.37 -4.55 17.19
C THR A 194 -16.09 -5.34 17.09
N TRP A 195 -15.09 -4.96 17.88
CA TRP A 195 -13.82 -5.68 17.98
C TRP A 195 -14.05 -7.09 18.53
N ARG A 196 -14.86 -7.26 19.59
CA ARG A 196 -15.26 -8.57 20.13
C ARG A 196 -15.98 -9.44 19.10
N LEU A 197 -16.96 -8.88 18.40
CA LEU A 197 -17.69 -9.54 17.32
C LEU A 197 -16.73 -10.00 16.23
N ARG A 198 -15.83 -9.11 15.78
CA ARG A 198 -14.84 -9.43 14.75
C ARG A 198 -13.90 -10.54 15.20
N GLY A 199 -13.46 -10.52 16.47
CA GLY A 199 -12.62 -11.56 17.05
C GLY A 199 -13.33 -12.91 17.19
N MET A 200 -14.65 -12.92 17.40
CA MET A 200 -15.47 -14.13 17.38
C MET A 200 -15.56 -14.71 15.97
N VAL A 201 -15.90 -13.87 14.97
CA VAL A 201 -15.93 -14.27 13.55
C VAL A 201 -14.57 -14.81 13.11
N ASP A 202 -13.48 -14.16 13.53
CA ASP A 202 -12.13 -14.63 13.22
C ASP A 202 -11.89 -16.04 13.74
N ARG A 203 -12.24 -16.30 15.00
CA ARG A 203 -12.08 -17.60 15.63
C ARG A 203 -12.92 -18.68 14.94
N LEU A 204 -14.16 -18.36 14.55
CA LEU A 204 -15.03 -19.27 13.81
C LEU A 204 -14.43 -19.65 12.46
N LEU A 205 -13.74 -18.72 11.80
CA LEU A 205 -13.02 -18.98 10.56
C LEU A 205 -11.65 -19.65 10.78
N GLY A 206 -11.26 -19.98 12.02
CA GLY A 206 -9.98 -20.59 12.37
C GLY A 206 -8.80 -19.61 12.45
N GLY A 207 -9.08 -18.34 12.70
CA GLY A 207 -8.08 -17.30 12.99
C GLY A 207 -7.74 -17.19 14.48
N ALA A 208 -6.88 -16.23 14.83
CA ALA A 208 -6.36 -16.06 16.19
C ALA A 208 -7.42 -15.56 17.21
N GLY A 209 -8.41 -14.78 16.77
CA GLY A 209 -9.42 -14.15 17.61
C GLY A 209 -8.87 -13.12 18.62
N LEU A 210 -9.72 -12.65 19.54
CA LEU A 210 -9.36 -11.57 20.50
C LEU A 210 -8.49 -11.99 21.70
N ARG A 211 -8.06 -13.25 21.78
CA ARG A 211 -7.52 -13.85 23.03
C ARG A 211 -6.05 -14.24 22.91
N ARG A 212 -5.21 -13.37 22.37
CA ARG A 212 -3.77 -13.43 22.64
C ARG A 212 -3.43 -12.42 23.73
N GLY A 213 -3.05 -12.93 24.90
CA GLY A 213 -2.53 -12.10 25.98
C GLY A 213 -1.24 -11.42 25.54
N ARG A 214 -1.08 -10.15 25.91
CA ARG A 214 0.19 -9.44 25.74
C ARG A 214 1.11 -9.71 26.93
N ARG A 215 2.41 -9.52 26.75
CA ARG A 215 3.41 -9.66 27.80
C ARG A 215 3.27 -8.62 28.93
N HIS A 216 2.97 -7.36 28.59
CA HIS A 216 2.84 -6.28 29.57
C HIS A 216 1.79 -5.23 29.14
N PRO A 217 0.92 -4.71 30.05
CA PRO A 217 -0.12 -3.71 29.75
C PRO A 217 0.40 -2.40 29.15
N ASP A 218 1.59 -1.97 29.57
CA ASP A 218 2.15 -0.65 29.25
C ASP A 218 3.52 -0.69 28.56
N ASN A 219 4.05 -1.88 28.24
CA ASN A 219 5.38 -2.03 27.66
C ASN A 219 5.36 -3.01 26.48
N LEU A 220 5.09 -2.47 25.29
CA LEU A 220 5.07 -3.23 24.04
C LEU A 220 6.48 -3.39 23.48
N ARG A 221 6.73 -4.57 22.91
CA ARG A 221 7.91 -4.88 22.09
C ARG A 221 7.48 -5.27 20.69
N ILE A 222 8.39 -5.10 19.72
CA ILE A 222 8.21 -5.64 18.37
C ILE A 222 7.96 -7.15 18.48
N GLY A 223 6.93 -7.63 17.78
CA GLY A 223 6.47 -9.01 17.83
C GLY A 223 5.38 -9.30 18.86
N ASP A 224 5.13 -8.42 19.83
CA ASP A 224 4.07 -8.62 20.82
C ASP A 224 2.69 -8.69 20.16
N ALA A 225 1.83 -9.59 20.66
CA ALA A 225 0.46 -9.70 20.22
C ALA A 225 -0.44 -8.70 20.96
N LEU A 226 -1.26 -8.00 20.19
CA LEU A 226 -2.29 -7.07 20.66
C LEU A 226 -3.62 -7.55 20.07
N ASP A 227 -4.29 -8.45 20.80
CA ASP A 227 -5.46 -9.19 20.33
C ASP A 227 -5.15 -9.96 19.02
N PHE A 228 -5.75 -9.57 17.90
CA PHE A 228 -5.48 -10.12 16.56
C PHE A 228 -4.54 -9.25 15.72
N TRP A 229 -3.81 -8.34 16.36
CA TRP A 229 -2.73 -7.57 15.75
C TRP A 229 -1.39 -8.01 16.30
N ARG A 230 -0.34 -7.78 15.54
CA ARG A 230 1.04 -7.92 15.98
C ARG A 230 1.75 -6.58 15.87
N VAL A 231 2.50 -6.23 16.90
CA VAL A 231 3.39 -5.07 16.86
C VAL A 231 4.49 -5.36 15.83
N GLU A 232 4.56 -4.53 14.80
CA GLU A 232 5.55 -4.67 13.72
C GLU A 232 6.67 -3.66 13.86
N ASP A 233 6.37 -2.41 14.25
CA ASP A 233 7.37 -1.37 14.48
C ASP A 233 6.94 -0.47 15.65
N LEU A 234 7.92 0.00 16.41
CA LEU A 234 7.77 0.91 17.53
C LEU A 234 8.93 1.90 17.53
N LYS A 235 8.61 3.20 17.46
CA LYS A 235 9.57 4.28 17.71
C LYS A 235 9.05 5.09 18.89
N ALA A 236 9.82 5.15 19.96
CA ALA A 236 9.41 5.82 21.20
C ALA A 236 8.89 7.24 20.90
N ASP A 237 7.73 7.55 21.47
CA ASP A 237 7.04 8.83 21.36
C ASP A 237 6.66 9.27 19.93
N ARG A 238 6.91 8.45 18.91
CA ARG A 238 6.70 8.80 17.49
C ARG A 238 5.83 7.82 16.72
N LEU A 239 5.97 6.51 16.92
CA LEU A 239 5.36 5.52 16.03
C LEU A 239 4.92 4.26 16.77
N VAL A 240 3.69 3.82 16.49
CA VAL A 240 3.20 2.48 16.80
C VAL A 240 2.59 1.87 15.55
N ARG A 241 3.18 0.79 15.03
CA ARG A 241 2.68 0.06 13.85
C ARG A 241 2.22 -1.33 14.22
N LEU A 242 0.99 -1.64 13.84
CA LEU A 242 0.32 -2.91 14.08
C LEU A 242 -0.02 -3.57 12.75
N ARG A 243 0.35 -4.83 12.58
CA ARG A 243 -0.04 -5.68 11.45
C ARG A 243 -1.19 -6.60 11.85
N ALA A 244 -2.23 -6.69 11.03
CA ALA A 244 -3.34 -7.60 11.29
C ALA A 244 -2.92 -9.06 11.09
N GLU A 245 -3.36 -9.92 12.00
CA GLU A 245 -3.16 -11.39 11.94
C GLU A 245 -4.47 -12.16 11.81
N MET A 246 -5.62 -11.47 11.88
CA MET A 246 -6.93 -12.07 11.62
C MET A 246 -7.01 -12.59 10.17
N LYS A 247 -7.94 -13.49 9.90
CA LYS A 247 -8.24 -13.92 8.53
C LYS A 247 -8.99 -12.81 7.80
N LEU A 248 -8.35 -12.22 6.81
CA LEU A 248 -8.93 -11.21 5.92
C LEU A 248 -8.53 -11.50 4.46
N PRO A 249 -9.36 -11.12 3.47
CA PRO A 249 -9.04 -11.28 2.05
C PRO A 249 -8.02 -10.21 1.59
N GLY A 250 -6.86 -10.17 2.23
CA GLY A 250 -5.83 -9.16 2.02
C GLY A 250 -4.79 -9.13 3.15
N ARG A 251 -4.01 -8.04 3.21
CA ARG A 251 -3.13 -7.71 4.35
C ARG A 251 -3.52 -6.33 4.87
N ALA A 252 -3.50 -6.12 6.20
CA ALA A 252 -3.92 -4.86 6.80
C ALA A 252 -2.93 -4.38 7.88
N TRP A 253 -2.80 -3.07 7.99
CA TRP A 253 -1.99 -2.39 8.99
C TRP A 253 -2.78 -1.25 9.62
N LEU A 254 -2.48 -0.98 10.88
CA LEU A 254 -2.93 0.20 11.62
C LEU A 254 -1.71 0.86 12.25
N GLN A 255 -1.50 2.12 11.91
CA GLN A 255 -0.36 2.90 12.36
C GLN A 255 -0.85 4.15 13.10
N PHE A 256 -0.18 4.47 14.20
CA PHE A 256 -0.30 5.74 14.90
C PHE A 256 1.04 6.44 14.83
N GLU A 257 1.06 7.63 14.25
CA GLU A 257 2.22 8.50 14.21
C GLU A 257 1.94 9.77 15.00
N MET A 258 2.92 10.18 15.80
CA MET A 258 2.84 11.35 16.65
C MET A 258 3.92 12.33 16.24
N ARG A 259 3.49 13.54 15.89
CA ARG A 259 4.39 14.67 15.60
C ARG A 259 4.11 15.78 16.57
N GLU A 260 5.10 16.09 17.39
CA GLU A 260 5.04 17.20 18.32
C GLU A 260 5.09 18.52 17.54
N ALA A 261 4.18 19.43 17.84
CA ALA A 261 4.14 20.78 17.32
C ALA A 261 4.91 21.72 18.25
N GLN A 262 5.31 22.87 17.71
CA GLN A 262 6.10 23.87 18.45
C GLN A 262 5.38 24.46 19.67
N ASP A 263 4.05 24.37 19.71
CA ASP A 263 3.22 24.87 20.82
C ASP A 263 2.98 23.83 21.92
N GLY A 264 3.66 22.67 21.88
CA GLY A 264 3.51 21.59 22.84
C GLY A 264 2.27 20.71 22.62
N THR A 265 1.51 20.93 21.54
CA THR A 265 0.45 20.01 21.10
C THR A 265 1.00 18.91 20.20
N THR A 266 0.25 17.82 20.04
CA THR A 266 0.65 16.70 19.18
C THR A 266 -0.31 16.54 18.01
N HIS A 267 0.22 16.43 16.79
CA HIS A 267 -0.51 15.92 15.64
C HIS A 267 -0.46 14.40 15.67
N LEU A 268 -1.60 13.79 16.02
CA LEU A 268 -1.83 12.36 15.90
C LEU A 268 -2.32 12.05 14.48
N GLU A 269 -1.55 11.27 13.74
CA GLU A 269 -1.97 10.67 12.47
C GLU A 269 -2.27 9.18 12.69
N GLN A 270 -3.51 8.78 12.44
CA GLN A 270 -3.95 7.39 12.45
C GLN A 270 -4.14 6.92 11.00
N THR A 271 -3.35 5.93 10.60
CA THR A 271 -3.34 5.40 9.22
C THR A 271 -3.76 3.95 9.22
N ALA A 272 -4.88 3.64 8.56
CA ALA A 272 -5.32 2.29 8.26
C ALA A 272 -4.96 1.96 6.81
N ALA A 273 -4.12 0.96 6.59
CA ALA A 273 -3.66 0.57 5.27
C ALA A 273 -4.09 -0.87 4.96
N PHE A 274 -4.54 -1.12 3.74
CA PHE A 274 -5.04 -2.43 3.32
C PHE A 274 -4.61 -2.78 1.90
N ILE A 275 -3.98 -3.94 1.75
CA ILE A 275 -3.66 -4.53 0.45
C ILE A 275 -4.72 -5.60 0.17
N PRO A 276 -5.73 -5.33 -0.70
CA PRO A 276 -6.75 -6.30 -1.07
C PRO A 276 -6.16 -7.50 -1.82
N LYS A 277 -6.65 -8.70 -1.51
CA LYS A 277 -6.40 -9.90 -2.31
C LYS A 277 -7.55 -10.10 -3.30
N GLY A 278 -7.33 -9.68 -4.54
CA GLY A 278 -8.30 -9.80 -5.64
C GLY A 278 -9.63 -9.07 -5.38
N LEU A 279 -10.67 -9.43 -6.14
CA LEU A 279 -11.98 -8.78 -6.06
C LEU A 279 -12.66 -8.94 -4.70
N THR A 280 -12.48 -10.10 -4.05
CA THR A 280 -13.00 -10.34 -2.70
C THR A 280 -12.41 -9.40 -1.66
N GLY A 281 -11.15 -9.00 -1.84
CA GLY A 281 -10.50 -8.01 -0.97
C GLY A 281 -11.08 -6.62 -1.16
N LEU A 282 -11.31 -6.21 -2.40
CA LEU A 282 -11.93 -4.91 -2.72
C LEU A 282 -13.36 -4.84 -2.17
N ALA A 283 -14.18 -5.87 -2.42
CA ALA A 283 -15.55 -5.92 -1.91
C ALA A 283 -15.59 -5.87 -0.38
N TYR A 284 -14.67 -6.59 0.30
CA TYR A 284 -14.54 -6.55 1.75
C TYR A 284 -14.21 -5.14 2.26
N TRP A 285 -13.25 -4.46 1.64
CA TRP A 285 -12.86 -3.12 2.06
C TRP A 285 -13.98 -2.11 1.88
N TYR A 286 -14.55 -2.01 0.67
CA TYR A 286 -15.58 -1.02 0.39
C TYR A 286 -16.90 -1.29 1.14
N GLY A 287 -17.27 -2.56 1.31
CA GLY A 287 -18.45 -2.92 2.10
C GLY A 287 -18.33 -2.54 3.58
N LEU A 288 -17.12 -2.62 4.15
CA LEU A 288 -16.86 -2.27 5.55
C LEU A 288 -16.38 -0.83 5.75
N TYR A 289 -16.11 -0.08 4.68
CA TYR A 289 -15.64 1.30 4.74
C TYR A 289 -16.44 2.21 5.70
N PRO A 290 -17.79 2.27 5.67
CA PRO A 290 -18.53 3.13 6.60
C PRO A 290 -18.35 2.72 8.06
N VAL A 291 -18.26 1.40 8.32
CA VAL A 291 -18.02 0.85 9.66
C VAL A 291 -16.61 1.17 10.12
N HIS A 292 -15.61 0.98 9.26
CA HIS A 292 -14.22 1.36 9.53
C HIS A 292 -14.11 2.85 9.81
N ALA A 293 -14.76 3.69 9.01
CA ALA A 293 -14.70 5.12 9.18
C ALA A 293 -15.25 5.57 10.54
N TRP A 294 -16.36 4.99 10.97
CA TRP A 294 -16.95 5.22 12.29
C TRP A 294 -16.06 4.72 13.43
N ILE A 295 -15.58 3.47 13.37
CA ILE A 295 -14.73 2.85 14.40
C ILE A 295 -13.41 3.62 14.54
N PHE A 296 -12.71 3.85 13.44
CA PHE A 296 -11.40 4.50 13.42
C PHE A 296 -11.48 5.97 13.79
N GLY A 297 -12.53 6.68 13.38
CA GLY A 297 -12.79 8.05 13.84
C GLY A 297 -13.11 8.12 15.33
N GLY A 298 -13.86 7.14 15.87
CA GLY A 298 -14.12 7.03 17.30
C GLY A 298 -12.87 6.68 18.12
N LEU A 299 -12.03 5.78 17.62
CA LEU A 299 -10.75 5.40 18.22
C LEU A 299 -9.80 6.59 18.34
N ALA A 300 -9.55 7.33 17.25
CA ALA A 300 -8.70 8.52 17.27
C ALA A 300 -9.20 9.57 18.29
N ARG A 301 -10.53 9.77 18.37
CA ARG A 301 -11.15 10.66 19.36
C ARG A 301 -10.97 10.17 20.80
N ALA A 302 -11.04 8.87 21.00
CA ALA A 302 -10.93 8.24 22.31
C ALA A 302 -9.49 8.20 22.82
N ILE A 303 -8.50 8.10 21.92
CA ILE A 303 -7.07 8.26 22.21
C ILE A 303 -6.76 9.69 22.63
N ALA A 304 -7.17 10.68 21.82
CA ALA A 304 -6.93 12.10 22.11
C ALA A 304 -7.45 12.51 23.49
N ARG A 305 -8.73 12.21 23.79
CA ARG A 305 -9.34 12.51 25.10
C ARG A 305 -8.58 11.89 26.27
N ARG A 306 -8.16 10.63 26.14
CA ARG A 306 -7.40 9.94 27.20
C ARG A 306 -6.01 10.54 27.42
N ALA A 307 -5.36 11.00 26.35
CA ALA A 307 -4.06 11.66 26.45
C ALA A 307 -4.18 13.02 27.14
N GLU A 308 -5.18 13.82 26.75
CA GLU A 308 -5.47 15.13 27.33
C GLU A 308 -5.80 15.02 28.84
N HIS A 309 -6.68 14.10 29.24
CA HIS A 309 -7.00 13.89 30.65
C HIS A 309 -5.78 13.49 31.49
N ARG A 310 -4.85 12.67 30.96
CA ARG A 310 -3.62 12.28 31.67
C ARG A 310 -2.69 13.46 31.90
N THR A 311 -2.67 14.43 30.99
CA THR A 311 -1.89 15.67 31.14
C THR A 311 -2.48 16.54 32.24
N THR A 312 -3.80 16.74 32.26
CA THR A 312 -4.49 17.54 33.29
C THR A 312 -4.35 16.94 34.69
N SER A 313 -4.39 15.60 34.79
CA SER A 313 -4.27 14.87 36.07
C SER A 313 -2.88 14.96 36.71
N ARG A 314 -1.86 15.39 35.96
CA ARG A 314 -0.45 15.47 36.40
C ARG A 314 0.02 16.90 36.66
N ALA A 315 -0.85 17.90 36.54
CA ALA A 315 -0.53 19.25 37.00
C ALA A 315 -0.31 19.23 38.52
N PRO A 316 0.82 19.75 39.04
CA PRO A 316 1.12 19.66 40.46
C PRO A 316 0.11 20.49 41.25
N ASN A 317 -0.40 19.92 42.35
CA ASN A 317 -0.95 20.70 43.46
C ASN A 317 0.12 21.71 43.85
N ALA A 318 -0.05 22.96 43.40
CA ALA A 318 0.70 24.08 43.95
C ALA A 318 0.32 24.16 45.43
N VAL A 319 1.34 23.97 46.24
CA VAL A 319 1.30 23.86 47.68
C VAL A 319 0.78 25.19 48.25
N ASP A 320 -0.32 25.09 48.99
CA ASP A 320 -0.77 26.12 49.93
C ASP A 320 0.25 26.17 51.08
N HIS A 321 1.17 27.12 51.01
CA HIS A 321 1.93 27.55 52.17
C HIS A 321 1.40 28.92 52.60
N ARG A 322 0.71 28.87 53.76
CA ARG A 322 0.49 29.98 54.68
C ARG A 322 1.72 30.88 54.81
#